data_AF-A0A1G2ZWP1-F1
#
_entry.id   AF-A0A1G2ZWP1-F1
#
_cell.length_a   1.000
_cell.length_b   1.000
_cell.length_c   1.000
_cell.angle_alpha   90.00
_cell.angle_beta   90.00
_cell.angle_gamma   90.00
#
_symmetry.space_group_name_H-M   'P 1'
#
loop_
_entity.id
_entity.type
_entity.pdbx_description
1 polymer ?
#
loop_
_entity_poly.entity_id
_entity_poly.type
_entity_poly.pdbx_seq_one_letter_code
_entity_poly.pdbx_strand_id
1 'polypeptide(L)'
;MTSSDGVEYRTTITDEHWRDEEFQWARILSEGHPAKGMVLLYLQKACTAFHEFEPAFKAGALKPGQVEFFRRRLAKRIEHVLTTMRNNGLDTIDGAAELDELLRCVESAKSQDELADLTEKIHAVNHTLLDSLEGK
;
A
#
# COMPACT_ATOMS: atom_id res chain seq x y z
N MET A 1 -0.17 15.77 22.44
CA MET A 1 -1.59 16.00 22.79
C MET A 1 -2.17 14.64 23.09
N THR A 2 -2.53 14.40 24.35
CA THR A 2 -3.20 13.18 24.81
C THR A 2 -4.65 13.20 24.30
N SER A 3 -5.04 12.30 23.40
CA SER A 3 -6.47 12.11 23.13
C SER A 3 -7.10 11.45 24.36
N SER A 4 -7.96 12.21 25.03
CA SER A 4 -8.54 11.89 26.33
C SER A 4 -9.88 11.15 26.25
N ASP A 5 -10.25 10.64 25.08
CA ASP A 5 -11.49 9.89 24.89
C ASP A 5 -11.13 8.47 24.45
N GLY A 6 -10.86 7.62 25.45
CA GLY A 6 -10.45 6.23 25.27
C GLY A 6 -11.58 5.37 24.68
N VAL A 7 -11.89 5.57 23.40
CA VAL A 7 -12.73 4.66 22.64
C VAL A 7 -11.88 3.44 22.30
N GLU A 8 -12.14 2.33 23.01
CA GLU A 8 -11.60 1.03 22.67
C GLU A 8 -12.10 0.62 21.28
N TYR A 9 -11.19 0.47 20.31
CA TYR A 9 -11.53 -0.02 18.98
C TYR A 9 -11.96 -1.48 19.04
N ARG A 10 -13.08 -1.82 18.40
CA ARG A 10 -13.64 -3.18 18.34
C ARG A 10 -13.81 -3.61 16.89
N THR A 11 -13.48 -4.88 16.64
CA THR A 11 -13.53 -5.50 15.32
C THR A 11 -14.66 -6.53 15.22
N THR A 12 -15.17 -6.75 14.01
CA THR A 12 -16.06 -7.88 13.68
C THR A 12 -15.33 -9.00 12.94
N ILE A 13 -14.02 -8.87 12.68
CA ILE A 13 -13.22 -9.83 11.93
C ILE A 13 -12.93 -11.05 12.81
N THR A 14 -13.40 -12.21 12.36
CA THR A 14 -13.20 -13.49 13.07
C THR A 14 -11.87 -14.16 12.70
N ASP A 15 -11.43 -13.98 11.46
CA ASP A 15 -10.14 -14.46 10.96
C ASP A 15 -9.00 -13.79 11.71
N GLU A 16 -8.03 -14.56 12.20
CA GLU A 16 -6.97 -14.05 13.06
C GLU A 16 -6.02 -13.12 12.31
N HIS A 17 -5.59 -13.51 11.12
CA HIS A 17 -4.64 -12.73 10.33
C HIS A 17 -5.23 -11.37 9.95
N TRP A 18 -6.47 -11.36 9.45
CA TRP A 18 -7.13 -10.11 9.04
C TRP A 18 -7.45 -9.22 10.24
N ARG A 19 -7.74 -9.82 11.39
CA ARG A 19 -7.97 -9.08 12.63
C ARG A 19 -6.70 -8.39 13.11
N ASP A 20 -5.56 -9.06 13.01
CA ASP A 20 -4.28 -8.48 13.42
C ASP A 20 -3.86 -7.31 12.51
N GLU A 21 -4.08 -7.42 11.19
CA GLU A 21 -3.91 -6.30 10.26
C GLU A 21 -4.82 -5.12 10.62
N GLU A 22 -6.12 -5.37 10.85
CA GLU A 22 -7.06 -4.31 11.19
C GLU A 22 -6.68 -3.61 12.51
N PHE A 23 -6.24 -4.38 13.52
CA PHE A 23 -5.76 -3.79 14.77
C PHE A 23 -4.46 -3.00 14.58
N GLN A 24 -3.53 -3.43 13.73
CA GLN A 24 -2.35 -2.65 13.37
C GLN A 24 -2.76 -1.30 12.76
N TRP A 25 -3.71 -1.30 11.85
CA TRP A 25 -4.22 -0.06 11.24
C TRP A 25 -4.87 0.85 12.28
N ALA A 26 -5.66 0.30 13.20
CA ALA A 26 -6.27 1.06 14.29
C ALA A 26 -5.22 1.71 15.19
N ARG A 27 -4.11 1.02 15.50
CA ARG A 27 -2.99 1.58 16.27
C ARG A 27 -2.29 2.72 15.52
N ILE A 28 -1.95 2.52 14.25
CA ILE A 28 -1.36 3.58 13.39
C ILE A 28 -2.27 4.82 13.33
N LEU A 29 -3.59 4.64 13.19
CA LEU A 29 -4.54 5.74 13.08
C LEU A 29 -4.74 6.49 14.40
N SER A 30 -4.66 5.78 15.53
CA SER A 30 -4.90 6.34 16.87
C SER A 30 -3.70 7.06 17.47
N GLU A 31 -2.50 6.91 16.89
CA GLU A 31 -1.26 7.55 17.35
C GLU A 31 -1.31 9.09 17.30
N GLY A 32 -2.24 9.66 16.54
CA GLY A 32 -2.36 11.11 16.40
C GLY A 32 -1.30 11.72 15.47
N HIS A 33 -0.74 10.93 14.56
CA HIS A 33 0.20 11.37 13.53
C HIS A 33 -0.44 11.32 12.13
N PRO A 34 -1.05 12.43 11.64
CA PRO A 34 -1.86 12.42 10.40
C PRO A 34 -1.12 11.87 9.18
N ALA A 35 0.19 12.14 9.06
CA ALA A 35 0.97 11.64 7.93
C ALA A 35 1.03 10.10 7.88
N LYS A 36 1.10 9.41 9.03
CA LYS A 36 1.11 7.95 9.07
C LYS A 36 -0.22 7.38 8.61
N GLY A 37 -1.33 7.95 9.09
CA GLY A 37 -2.67 7.57 8.63
C GLY A 37 -2.87 7.79 7.12
N MET A 38 -2.31 8.88 6.56
CA MET A 38 -2.36 9.12 5.12
C MET A 38 -1.48 8.15 4.32
N VAL A 39 -0.29 7.80 4.83
CA VAL A 39 0.58 6.77 4.23
C VAL A 39 -0.13 5.42 4.21
N LEU A 40 -0.69 4.98 5.34
CA LEU A 40 -1.52 3.77 5.43
C LEU A 40 -2.64 3.78 4.39
N LEU A 41 -3.43 4.85 4.32
CA LEU A 41 -4.53 4.96 3.36
C LEU A 41 -4.07 4.85 1.91
N TYR A 42 -3.00 5.56 1.53
CA TYR A 42 -2.49 5.51 0.16
C TYR A 42 -1.87 4.15 -0.18
N LEU A 43 -1.22 3.51 0.78
CA LEU A 43 -0.61 2.20 0.61
C LEU A 43 -1.69 1.12 0.39
N GLN A 44 -2.76 1.13 1.19
CA GLN A 44 -3.92 0.26 0.96
C GLN A 44 -4.54 0.49 -0.43
N LYS A 45 -4.73 1.76 -0.82
CA LYS A 45 -5.22 2.09 -2.17
C LYS A 45 -4.28 1.66 -3.29
N ALA A 46 -2.98 1.58 -3.04
CA ALA A 46 -2.02 1.02 -4.00
C ALA A 46 -2.18 -0.50 -4.06
N CYS A 47 -2.09 -1.20 -2.92
CA CYS A 47 -2.21 -2.66 -2.83
C CYS A 47 -3.51 -3.19 -3.45
N THR A 48 -4.66 -2.58 -3.13
CA THR A 48 -5.95 -2.95 -3.73
C THR A 48 -5.93 -2.81 -5.25
N ALA A 49 -5.28 -1.79 -5.81
CA ALA A 49 -5.25 -1.61 -7.26
C ALA A 49 -4.49 -2.72 -7.99
N PHE A 50 -3.45 -3.30 -7.36
CA PHE A 50 -2.75 -4.45 -7.91
C PHE A 50 -3.59 -5.74 -7.77
N HIS A 51 -4.20 -5.96 -6.60
CA HIS A 51 -5.09 -7.10 -6.37
C HIS A 51 -6.42 -7.03 -7.15
N GLU A 52 -6.80 -5.88 -7.68
CA GLU A 52 -7.89 -5.76 -8.66
C GLU A 52 -7.38 -6.00 -10.08
N PHE A 53 -6.18 -5.50 -10.40
CA PHE A 53 -5.60 -5.58 -11.73
C PHE A 53 -5.23 -7.02 -12.12
N GLU A 54 -4.48 -7.73 -11.28
CA GLU A 54 -3.93 -9.04 -11.62
C GLU A 54 -5.01 -10.11 -11.86
N PRO A 55 -6.05 -10.24 -11.01
CA PRO A 55 -7.15 -11.17 -11.29
C PRO A 55 -7.95 -10.78 -12.53
N ALA A 56 -8.21 -9.48 -12.74
CA ALA A 56 -8.91 -9.02 -13.94
C ALA A 56 -8.12 -9.31 -15.22
N PHE A 57 -6.79 -9.15 -15.16
CA PHE A 57 -5.89 -9.52 -16.25
C PHE A 57 -5.91 -11.03 -16.51
N LYS A 58 -5.72 -11.85 -15.48
CA LYS A 58 -5.73 -13.33 -15.57
C LYS A 58 -7.07 -13.88 -16.07
N ALA A 59 -8.17 -13.23 -15.75
CA ALA A 59 -9.50 -13.58 -16.25
C ALA A 59 -9.76 -13.11 -17.70
N GLY A 60 -8.83 -12.39 -18.33
CA GLY A 60 -9.01 -11.83 -19.68
C GLY A 60 -10.03 -10.68 -19.73
N ALA A 61 -10.35 -10.06 -18.58
CA ALA A 61 -11.32 -8.97 -18.50
C ALA A 61 -10.76 -7.62 -18.97
N LEU A 62 -9.43 -7.51 -19.13
CA LEU A 62 -8.76 -6.30 -19.59
C LEU A 62 -8.56 -6.31 -21.10
N LYS A 63 -8.70 -5.15 -21.73
CA LYS A 63 -8.42 -5.02 -23.17
C LYS A 63 -6.91 -5.17 -23.41
N PRO A 64 -6.50 -5.96 -24.42
CA PRO A 64 -5.09 -6.04 -24.83
C PRO A 64 -4.52 -4.68 -25.22
N GLY A 65 -3.21 -4.50 -25.07
CA GLY A 65 -2.49 -3.29 -25.51
C GLY A 65 -2.68 -2.07 -24.62
N GLN A 66 -3.29 -2.21 -23.44
CA GLN A 66 -3.49 -1.12 -22.48
C GLN A 66 -2.37 -1.02 -21.42
N VAL A 67 -1.20 -1.63 -21.65
CA VAL A 67 -0.08 -1.63 -20.70
C VAL A 67 0.25 -0.23 -20.21
N GLU A 68 0.31 0.76 -21.11
CA GLU A 68 0.65 2.14 -20.76
C GLU A 68 -0.35 2.77 -19.80
N PHE A 69 -1.64 2.50 -20.02
CA PHE A 69 -2.72 3.01 -19.18
C PHE A 69 -2.60 2.46 -17.75
N PHE A 70 -2.41 1.14 -17.62
CA PHE A 70 -2.29 0.48 -16.31
C PHE A 70 -0.98 0.86 -15.61
N ARG A 71 0.14 0.85 -16.34
CA ARG A 71 1.46 1.30 -15.86
C ARG A 71 1.37 2.66 -15.19
N ARG A 72 0.84 3.68 -15.89
CA ARG A 72 0.67 5.04 -15.34
C ARG A 72 -0.23 5.06 -14.11
N ARG A 73 -1.31 4.28 -14.10
CA ARG A 73 -2.29 4.29 -13.00
C ARG A 73 -1.74 3.62 -11.74
N LEU A 74 -0.99 2.53 -11.88
CA LEU A 74 -0.35 1.82 -10.78
C LEU A 74 0.84 2.62 -10.24
N ALA A 75 1.72 3.13 -11.12
CA ALA A 75 2.84 3.99 -10.75
C ALA A 75 2.36 5.21 -9.97
N LYS A 76 1.29 5.87 -10.42
CA LYS A 76 0.78 7.07 -9.76
C LYS A 76 0.34 6.84 -8.31
N ARG A 77 -0.14 5.63 -7.98
CA ARG A 77 -0.54 5.29 -6.60
C ARG A 77 0.69 5.12 -5.71
N ILE A 78 1.73 4.45 -6.20
CA ILE A 78 3.00 4.29 -5.49
C ILE A 78 3.69 5.66 -5.32
N GLU A 79 3.71 6.50 -6.36
CA GLU A 79 4.24 7.87 -6.28
C GLU A 79 3.59 8.68 -5.16
N HIS A 80 2.27 8.59 -4.98
CA HIS A 80 1.57 9.30 -3.91
C HIS A 80 2.03 8.84 -2.51
N VAL A 81 2.28 7.54 -2.33
CA VAL A 81 2.81 7.01 -1.07
C VAL A 81 4.22 7.58 -0.83
N LEU A 82 5.14 7.40 -1.78
CA LEU A 82 6.53 7.86 -1.67
C LEU A 82 6.63 9.37 -1.46
N THR A 83 5.84 10.16 -2.20
CA THR A 83 5.79 11.62 -2.06
C THR A 83 5.31 12.02 -0.67
N THR A 84 4.26 11.36 -0.16
CA THR A 84 3.75 11.61 1.19
C THR A 84 4.79 11.25 2.24
N MET A 85 5.48 10.12 2.09
CA MET A 85 6.54 9.71 3.01
C MET A 85 7.68 10.73 3.06
N ARG A 86 8.22 11.12 1.90
CA ARG A 86 9.32 12.11 1.80
C ARG A 86 8.95 13.46 2.39
N ASN A 87 7.75 13.96 2.07
CA ASN A 87 7.29 15.25 2.58
C ASN A 87 7.09 15.28 4.11
N ASN A 88 7.06 14.11 4.76
CA ASN A 88 6.79 13.97 6.19
C ASN A 88 7.91 13.22 6.95
N GLY A 89 9.10 13.02 6.36
CA GLY A 89 10.24 12.38 7.03
C GLY A 89 10.05 10.88 7.33
N LEU A 90 9.19 10.21 6.57
CA LEU A 90 8.90 8.78 6.69
C LEU A 90 9.61 7.96 5.61
N ASP A 91 10.49 8.55 4.80
CA ASP A 91 11.21 7.92 3.68
C ASP A 91 12.45 7.12 4.10
N THR A 92 12.77 7.09 5.39
CA THR A 92 13.88 6.32 5.95
C THR A 92 13.43 5.07 6.70
N ILE A 93 12.15 4.71 6.62
CA ILE A 93 11.60 3.53 7.29
C ILE A 93 11.79 2.28 6.43
N ASP A 94 11.76 1.11 7.05
CA ASP A 94 11.92 -0.15 6.33
C ASP A 94 10.79 -0.31 5.29
N GLY A 95 11.13 -0.78 4.10
CA GLY A 95 10.19 -0.88 2.98
C GLY A 95 10.13 0.37 2.08
N ALA A 96 10.67 1.53 2.50
CA ALA A 96 10.64 2.75 1.69
C ALA A 96 11.49 2.62 0.41
N ALA A 97 12.67 2.00 0.51
CA ALA A 97 13.56 1.78 -0.63
C ALA A 97 12.98 0.72 -1.59
N GLU A 98 12.39 -0.34 -1.05
CA GLU A 98 11.72 -1.41 -1.78
C GLU A 98 10.50 -0.87 -2.54
N LEU A 99 9.78 0.09 -1.97
CA LEU A 99 8.66 0.77 -2.63
C LEU A 99 9.13 1.66 -3.79
N ASP A 100 10.26 2.36 -3.65
CA ASP A 100 10.88 3.11 -4.76
C ASP A 100 11.33 2.17 -5.89
N GLU A 101 11.92 1.03 -5.54
CA GLU A 101 12.32 0.03 -6.52
C GLU A 101 11.10 -0.61 -7.20
N LEU A 102 10.01 -0.86 -6.47
CA LEU A 102 8.75 -1.31 -7.04
C LEU A 102 8.18 -0.29 -8.03
N LEU A 103 8.24 1.03 -7.71
CA LEU A 103 7.83 2.08 -8.65
C LEU A 103 8.62 1.97 -9.97
N ARG A 104 9.94 1.83 -9.89
CA ARG A 104 10.79 1.65 -11.09
C ARG A 104 10.43 0.40 -11.87
N CYS A 105 10.13 -0.71 -11.18
CA CYS A 105 9.67 -1.94 -11.83
C CYS A 105 8.39 -1.69 -12.62
N VAL A 106 7.39 -1.05 -12.00
CA VAL A 106 6.12 -0.69 -12.65
C VAL A 106 6.37 0.20 -13.86
N GLU A 107 7.15 1.27 -13.69
CA GLU A 107 7.50 2.20 -14.77
C GLU A 107 8.28 1.52 -15.91
N SER A 108 9.05 0.48 -15.63
CA SER A 108 9.80 -0.24 -16.67
C SER A 108 9.01 -1.34 -17.38
N ALA A 109 7.83 -1.71 -16.85
CA ALA A 109 7.05 -2.83 -17.35
C ALA A 109 6.59 -2.60 -18.80
N LYS A 110 6.80 -3.62 -19.64
CA LYS A 110 6.53 -3.63 -21.09
C LYS A 110 5.28 -4.42 -21.45
N SER A 111 4.76 -5.23 -20.52
CA SER A 111 3.56 -6.04 -20.72
C SER A 111 2.61 -5.95 -19.51
N GLN A 112 1.36 -6.38 -19.71
CA GLN A 112 0.39 -6.51 -18.61
C GLN A 112 0.74 -7.69 -17.69
N ASP A 113 1.38 -8.74 -18.21
CA ASP A 113 1.93 -9.84 -17.42
C ASP A 113 3.00 -9.34 -16.43
N GLU A 114 3.97 -8.55 -16.90
CA GLU A 114 5.01 -7.97 -16.04
C GLU A 114 4.41 -7.08 -14.94
N LEU A 115 3.31 -6.37 -15.22
CA LEU A 115 2.59 -5.61 -14.19
C LEU A 115 1.85 -6.52 -13.19
N ALA A 116 1.34 -7.66 -13.64
CA ALA A 116 0.57 -8.59 -12.82
C ALA A 116 1.48 -9.33 -11.84
N ASP A 117 2.69 -9.67 -12.26
CA ASP A 117 3.71 -10.34 -11.44
C ASP A 117 4.19 -9.47 -10.26
N LEU A 118 3.90 -8.17 -10.26
CA LEU A 118 4.28 -7.25 -9.19
C LEU A 118 3.30 -7.24 -8.00
N THR A 119 2.14 -7.90 -8.11
CA THR A 119 1.09 -7.89 -7.07
C THR A 119 1.58 -8.42 -5.73
N GLU A 120 2.25 -9.58 -5.70
CA GLU A 120 2.78 -10.12 -4.45
C GLU A 120 3.94 -9.27 -3.90
N LYS A 121 4.72 -8.64 -4.79
CA LYS A 121 5.80 -7.74 -4.38
C LYS A 121 5.25 -6.50 -3.66
N ILE A 122 4.18 -5.88 -4.17
CA ILE A 122 3.56 -4.75 -3.46
C ILE A 122 2.93 -5.17 -2.14
N HIS A 123 2.32 -6.37 -2.08
CA HIS A 123 1.73 -6.90 -0.86
C HIS A 123 2.78 -7.09 0.24
N ALA A 124 3.92 -7.70 -0.10
CA ALA A 124 5.03 -7.87 0.84
C ALA A 124 5.62 -6.53 1.30
N VAL A 125 5.85 -5.58 0.39
CA VAL A 125 6.36 -4.24 0.72
C VAL A 125 5.36 -3.49 1.61
N ASN A 126 4.06 -3.66 1.38
CA ASN A 126 3.02 -3.08 2.23
C ASN A 126 3.18 -3.53 3.69
N HIS A 127 3.33 -4.84 3.93
CA HIS A 127 3.54 -5.36 5.28
C HIS A 127 4.78 -4.79 5.95
N THR A 128 5.93 -4.82 5.27
CA THR A 128 7.19 -4.26 5.81
C THR A 128 7.03 -2.78 6.17
N LEU A 129 6.38 -1.99 5.31
CA LEU A 129 6.12 -0.58 5.58
C LEU A 129 5.21 -0.37 6.78
N LEU A 130 4.12 -1.13 6.91
CA LEU A 130 3.18 -0.97 8.01
C LEU A 130 3.78 -1.37 9.36
N ASP A 131 4.57 -2.45 9.38
CA ASP A 131 5.32 -2.86 10.57
C ASP A 131 6.28 -1.75 11.04
N SER A 132 6.97 -1.11 10.10
CA SER A 132 7.88 0.01 10.41
C SER A 132 7.12 1.29 10.78
N LEU A 133 5.97 1.54 10.15
CA LEU A 133 5.14 2.73 10.38
C LEU A 133 4.50 2.73 11.77
N GLU A 134 4.09 1.57 12.27
CA GLU A 134 3.56 1.40 13.62
C GLU A 134 4.61 1.72 14.70
N GLY A 135 5.90 1.46 14.44
CA GLY A 135 6.97 1.61 15.42
C GLY A 135 7.67 2.98 15.52
N LYS A 136 7.50 3.89 14.55
CA LYS A 136 8.35 5.10 14.41
C LYS A 136 7.87 6.40 15.05
#